data_AF-A0A7K4M4X5-F1
#
_entry.id   AF-A0A7K4M4X5-F1
#
_cell.length_a   1.000
_cell.length_b   1.000
_cell.length_c   1.000
_cell.angle_alpha   90.00
_cell.angle_beta   90.00
_cell.angle_gamma   90.00
#
_symmetry.space_group_name_H-M   'P 1'
#
loop_
_entity.id
_entity.type
_entity.pdbx_description
1 polymer ?
#
loop_
_entity_poly.entity_id
_entity_poly.type
_entity_poly.pdbx_seq_one_letter_code
_entity_poly.pdbx_strand_id
1 'polypeptide(L)'
;PHQLQGLCAFLQLSSCPERLLVRFCSWLLALSPDLSYASAAVLAEQLFLARVLALNQPPSRHLMAALASFCSKYARPFCRVLVAPILREPAAAPEQTKLVCELVEECLEPEYVRLVLRQVLEVPLSEKALLVVQAALARQVRAAPALAAAPAAVSSLLTPLLQEELPAELLELLVLTLCQQAPAFATSLSYAQLVTAVLTLYQSHVS
;
A
#
# COMPACT_ATOMS: atom_id res chain seq x y z
N PRO A 1 20.67 11.78 8.11
CA PRO A 1 19.21 12.04 8.29
C PRO A 1 18.91 13.36 9.01
N HIS A 2 19.55 13.68 10.15
CA HIS A 2 19.26 14.92 10.92
C HIS A 2 19.51 16.22 10.14
N GLN A 3 20.61 16.32 9.40
CA GLN A 3 20.88 17.49 8.54
C GLN A 3 19.84 17.65 7.43
N LEU A 4 19.39 16.53 6.85
CA LEU A 4 18.36 16.53 5.81
C LEU A 4 17.01 16.98 6.36
N GLN A 5 16.65 16.52 7.56
CA GLN A 5 15.44 16.96 8.26
C GLN A 5 15.48 18.47 8.54
N GLY A 6 16.62 18.99 9.01
CA GLY A 6 16.84 20.42 9.19
C GLY A 6 16.71 21.22 7.88
N LEU A 7 17.25 20.69 6.78
CA LEU A 7 17.13 21.31 5.45
C LEU A 7 15.68 21.28 4.93
N CYS A 8 14.94 20.19 5.15
CA CYS A 8 13.53 20.08 4.78
C CYS A 8 12.67 21.09 5.54
N ALA A 9 12.94 21.28 6.84
CA ALA A 9 12.26 22.27 7.66
C ALA A 9 12.61 23.70 7.23
N PHE A 10 13.89 23.98 6.93
CA PHE A 10 14.33 25.27 6.42
C PHE A 10 13.67 25.63 5.09
N LEU A 11 13.54 24.66 4.17
CA LEU A 11 12.87 24.83 2.88
C LEU A 11 11.34 24.77 2.97
N GLN A 12 10.76 24.53 4.16
CA GLN A 12 9.32 24.42 4.40
C GLN A 12 8.63 23.44 3.44
N LEU A 13 9.24 22.28 3.18
CA LEU A 13 8.76 21.32 2.19
C LEU A 13 7.34 20.79 2.49
N SER A 14 6.95 20.75 3.77
CA SER A 14 5.60 20.38 4.21
C SER A 14 4.52 21.39 3.77
N SER A 15 4.87 22.67 3.63
CA SER A 15 3.96 23.76 3.25
C SER A 15 4.07 24.18 1.77
N CYS A 16 5.01 23.58 1.03
CA CYS A 16 5.26 23.88 -0.38
C CYS A 16 4.00 23.65 -1.26
N PRO A 17 3.73 24.42 -2.33
CA PRO A 17 2.60 24.13 -3.21
C PRO A 17 2.78 22.81 -3.96
N GLU A 18 1.71 22.01 -4.10
CA GLU A 18 1.75 20.67 -4.70
C GLU A 18 2.25 20.65 -6.16
N ARG A 19 2.12 21.76 -6.89
CA ARG A 19 2.67 21.88 -8.26
C ARG A 19 4.20 21.78 -8.27
N LEU A 20 4.85 22.35 -7.26
CA LEU A 20 6.31 22.26 -7.11
C LEU A 20 6.72 20.88 -6.60
N LEU A 21 5.86 20.22 -5.84
CA LEU A 21 6.11 18.88 -5.31
C LEU A 21 6.36 17.85 -6.43
N VAL A 22 5.57 17.88 -7.50
CA VAL A 22 5.77 16.99 -8.67
C VAL A 22 7.14 17.23 -9.30
N ARG A 23 7.52 18.49 -9.52
CA ARG A 23 8.82 18.86 -10.10
C ARG A 23 9.99 18.51 -9.17
N PHE A 24 9.79 18.64 -7.88
CA PHE A 24 10.78 18.24 -6.89
C PHE A 24 10.97 16.73 -6.90
N CYS A 25 9.89 15.95 -6.95
CA CYS A 25 9.96 14.49 -7.06
C CYS A 25 10.69 14.07 -8.35
N SER A 26 10.41 14.70 -9.49
CA SER A 26 11.13 14.37 -10.72
C SER A 26 12.63 14.65 -10.62
N TRP A 27 13.04 15.72 -9.94
CA TRP A 27 14.46 15.97 -9.64
C TRP A 27 15.07 14.93 -8.70
N LEU A 28 14.36 14.53 -7.64
CA LEU A 28 14.83 13.49 -6.72
C LEU A 28 14.99 12.14 -7.41
N LEU A 29 14.10 11.81 -8.35
CA LEU A 29 14.17 10.58 -9.13
C LEU A 29 15.35 10.58 -10.11
N ALA A 30 15.75 11.75 -10.60
CA ALA A 30 16.87 11.95 -11.51
C ALA A 30 18.25 12.01 -10.80
N LEU A 31 18.29 12.04 -9.47
CA LEU A 31 19.55 12.03 -8.72
C LEU A 31 20.32 10.72 -8.96
N SER A 32 21.63 10.85 -9.13
CA SER A 32 22.58 9.74 -9.16
C SER A 32 23.80 10.13 -8.31
N PRO A 33 24.18 9.33 -7.29
CA PRO A 33 23.57 8.07 -6.86
C PRO A 33 22.18 8.25 -6.23
N ASP A 34 21.42 7.16 -6.18
CA ASP A 34 20.09 7.13 -5.57
C ASP A 34 20.12 7.48 -4.08
N LEU A 35 18.99 7.98 -3.58
CA LEU A 35 18.84 8.30 -2.16
C LEU A 35 18.92 7.02 -1.32
N SER A 36 19.62 7.10 -0.19
CA SER A 36 19.59 6.03 0.81
C SER A 36 18.19 5.88 1.41
N TYR A 37 17.86 4.68 1.89
CA TYR A 37 16.58 4.38 2.53
C TYR A 37 16.17 5.41 3.59
N ALA A 38 17.09 5.75 4.49
CA ALA A 38 16.83 6.71 5.57
C ALA A 38 16.56 8.13 5.03
N SER A 39 17.23 8.55 3.96
CA SER A 39 17.04 9.87 3.35
C SER A 39 15.71 9.94 2.61
N ALA A 40 15.38 8.89 1.84
CA ALA A 40 14.10 8.76 1.16
C ALA A 40 12.93 8.70 2.14
N ALA A 41 13.09 8.04 3.30
CA ALA A 41 12.08 8.03 4.35
C ALA A 41 11.82 9.43 4.94
N VAL A 42 12.89 10.17 5.27
CA VAL A 42 12.77 11.55 5.77
C VAL A 42 12.08 12.45 4.73
N LEU A 43 12.46 12.34 3.45
CA LEU A 43 11.80 13.10 2.39
C LEU A 43 10.34 12.71 2.22
N ALA A 44 10.00 11.42 2.22
CA ALA A 44 8.62 10.98 2.11
C ALA A 44 7.76 11.56 3.25
N GLU A 45 8.30 11.56 4.48
CA GLU A 45 7.63 12.09 5.65
C GLU A 45 7.38 13.60 5.52
N GLN A 46 8.42 14.36 5.18
CA GLN A 46 8.35 15.82 5.10
C GLN A 46 7.54 16.32 3.90
N LEU A 47 7.52 15.56 2.80
CA LEU A 47 6.82 15.94 1.59
C LEU A 47 5.34 15.57 1.64
N PHE A 48 5.00 14.40 2.17
CA PHE A 48 3.67 13.80 1.98
C PHE A 48 2.88 13.60 3.26
N LEU A 49 3.51 13.20 4.38
CA LEU A 49 2.77 12.73 5.56
C LEU A 49 1.78 13.78 6.07
N ALA A 50 2.23 15.00 6.36
CA ALA A 50 1.36 16.06 6.87
C ALA A 50 0.21 16.40 5.91
N ARG A 51 0.44 16.34 4.60
CA ARG A 51 -0.59 16.62 3.58
C ARG A 51 -1.64 15.53 3.53
N VAL A 52 -1.18 14.28 3.55
CA VAL A 52 -2.05 13.10 3.55
C VAL A 52 -2.91 13.08 4.80
N LEU A 53 -2.32 13.32 5.98
CA LEU A 53 -3.10 13.37 7.23
C LEU A 53 -4.11 14.52 7.25
N ALA A 54 -3.81 15.65 6.59
CA ALA A 54 -4.73 16.79 6.49
C ALA A 54 -5.80 16.66 5.38
N LEU A 55 -5.90 15.51 4.68
CA LEU A 55 -6.90 15.31 3.64
C LEU A 55 -8.32 15.29 4.24
N ASN A 56 -9.15 16.21 3.74
CA ASN A 56 -10.59 16.25 3.98
C ASN A 56 -11.41 16.00 2.70
N GLN A 57 -10.71 15.83 1.57
CA GLN A 57 -11.24 15.66 0.22
C GLN A 57 -10.32 14.70 -0.54
N PRO A 58 -10.78 14.15 -1.68
CA PRO A 58 -9.92 13.33 -2.54
C PRO A 58 -8.63 14.09 -2.89
N PRO A 59 -7.49 13.38 -2.95
CA PRO A 59 -6.19 13.99 -3.20
C PRO A 59 -6.19 14.71 -4.54
N SER A 60 -5.54 15.88 -4.60
CA SER A 60 -5.44 16.61 -5.85
C SER A 60 -4.63 15.80 -6.87
N ARG A 61 -4.87 16.03 -8.17
CA ARG A 61 -4.11 15.39 -9.25
C ARG A 61 -2.60 15.57 -9.12
N HIS A 62 -2.13 16.68 -8.56
CA HIS A 62 -0.71 16.97 -8.42
C HIS A 62 -0.12 16.19 -7.24
N LEU A 63 -0.87 16.08 -6.14
CA LEU A 63 -0.49 15.24 -5.02
C LEU A 63 -0.40 13.78 -5.45
N MET A 64 -1.43 13.26 -6.15
CA MET A 64 -1.41 11.89 -6.67
C MET A 64 -0.24 11.64 -7.62
N ALA A 65 0.00 12.53 -8.59
CA ALA A 65 1.12 12.40 -9.50
C ALA A 65 2.47 12.39 -8.76
N ALA A 66 2.64 13.23 -7.73
CA ALA A 66 3.85 13.24 -6.93
C ALA A 66 4.03 11.95 -6.12
N LEU A 67 2.97 11.47 -5.46
CA LEU A 67 2.97 10.21 -4.71
C LEU A 67 3.34 9.03 -5.62
N ALA A 68 2.66 8.90 -6.77
CA ALA A 68 2.90 7.85 -7.76
C ALA A 68 4.34 7.90 -8.29
N SER A 69 4.84 9.09 -8.62
CA SER A 69 6.22 9.24 -9.10
C SER A 69 7.26 8.87 -8.03
N PHE A 70 7.03 9.23 -6.77
CA PHE A 70 7.98 8.95 -5.71
C PHE A 70 7.97 7.47 -5.33
N CYS A 71 6.78 6.86 -5.24
CA CYS A 71 6.65 5.45 -4.89
C CYS A 71 7.16 4.52 -6.00
N SER A 72 7.21 4.95 -7.26
CA SER A 72 7.75 4.10 -8.34
C SER A 72 9.24 3.75 -8.17
N LYS A 73 10.01 4.57 -7.44
CA LYS A 73 11.45 4.31 -7.19
C LYS A 73 11.75 4.07 -5.71
N TYR A 74 11.00 4.72 -4.81
CA TYR A 74 11.23 4.67 -3.37
C TYR A 74 10.02 4.08 -2.63
N ALA A 75 9.37 3.05 -3.19
CA ALA A 75 8.18 2.41 -2.63
C ALA A 75 8.35 1.96 -1.17
N ARG A 76 9.48 1.31 -0.84
CA ARG A 76 9.71 0.75 0.50
C ARG A 76 9.74 1.80 1.62
N PRO A 77 10.57 2.86 1.56
CA PRO A 77 10.54 3.91 2.58
C PRO A 77 9.21 4.68 2.55
N PHE A 78 8.63 4.89 1.36
CA PHE A 78 7.33 5.54 1.21
C PHE A 78 6.19 4.82 1.93
N CYS A 79 6.01 3.51 1.67
CA CYS A 79 4.95 2.71 2.28
C CYS A 79 5.09 2.68 3.80
N ARG A 80 6.31 2.48 4.32
CA ARG A 80 6.53 2.46 5.77
C ARG A 80 6.18 3.78 6.44
N VAL A 81 6.49 4.90 5.80
CA VAL A 81 6.25 6.24 6.34
C VAL A 81 4.79 6.65 6.26
N LEU A 82 4.04 6.24 5.23
CA LEU A 82 2.65 6.65 5.06
C LEU A 82 1.64 5.66 5.62
N VAL A 83 1.81 4.36 5.35
CA VAL A 83 0.82 3.34 5.71
C VAL A 83 0.73 3.17 7.23
N ALA A 84 1.88 3.05 7.92
CA ALA A 84 1.88 2.80 9.35
C ALA A 84 1.21 3.93 10.17
N PRO A 85 1.45 5.23 9.93
CA PRO A 85 0.73 6.31 10.63
C PRO A 85 -0.77 6.35 10.32
N ILE A 86 -1.16 6.20 9.05
CA ILE A 86 -2.58 6.25 8.64
C ILE A 86 -3.40 5.13 9.31
N LEU A 87 -2.82 3.93 9.43
CA LEU A 87 -3.48 2.80 10.08
C LEU A 87 -3.51 2.91 11.61
N ARG A 88 -2.51 3.55 12.21
CA ARG A 88 -2.46 3.75 13.68
C ARG A 88 -3.39 4.86 14.15
N GLU A 89 -3.73 5.80 13.29
CA GLU A 89 -4.53 6.96 13.70
C GLU A 89 -6.03 6.60 13.76
N PRO A 90 -6.62 6.54 14.97
CA PRO A 90 -8.01 6.09 15.14
C PRO A 90 -8.99 7.06 14.48
N ALA A 91 -8.63 8.35 14.39
CA ALA A 91 -9.39 9.41 13.76
C ALA A 91 -9.08 9.64 12.28
N ALA A 92 -8.19 8.86 11.65
CA ALA A 92 -7.89 9.03 10.22
C ALA A 92 -9.19 9.02 9.40
N ALA A 93 -9.38 10.07 8.60
CA ALA A 93 -10.59 10.25 7.82
C ALA A 93 -10.67 9.19 6.70
N PRO A 94 -11.87 9.00 6.11
CA PRO A 94 -12.05 7.99 5.06
C PRO A 94 -11.18 8.26 3.83
N GLU A 95 -10.79 9.52 3.58
CA GLU A 95 -10.00 9.91 2.42
C GLU A 95 -8.54 9.40 2.49
N GLN A 96 -7.96 9.32 3.69
CA GLN A 96 -6.62 8.77 3.91
C GLN A 96 -6.61 7.28 3.62
N THR A 97 -7.62 6.54 4.07
CA THR A 97 -7.75 5.10 3.79
C THR A 97 -7.97 4.85 2.30
N LYS A 98 -8.84 5.63 1.65
CA LYS A 98 -9.04 5.54 0.19
C LYS A 98 -7.76 5.79 -0.59
N LEU A 99 -6.98 6.80 -0.21
CA LEU A 99 -5.68 7.07 -0.83
C LEU A 99 -4.75 5.85 -0.72
N VAL A 100 -4.65 5.23 0.46
CA VAL A 100 -3.82 4.03 0.63
C VAL A 100 -4.32 2.89 -0.25
N CYS A 101 -5.63 2.67 -0.33
CA CYS A 101 -6.21 1.67 -1.23
C CYS A 101 -5.86 1.97 -2.70
N GLU A 102 -6.01 3.21 -3.17
CA GLU A 102 -5.68 3.62 -4.54
C GLU A 102 -4.18 3.43 -4.84
N LEU A 103 -3.29 3.76 -3.89
CA LEU A 103 -1.86 3.52 -4.04
C LEU A 103 -1.54 2.02 -4.16
N VAL A 104 -2.19 1.18 -3.37
CA VAL A 104 -2.03 -0.27 -3.40
C VAL A 104 -2.55 -0.87 -4.71
N GLU A 105 -3.69 -0.39 -5.21
CA GLU A 105 -4.30 -0.92 -6.43
C GLU A 105 -3.59 -0.47 -7.71
N GLU A 106 -3.16 0.79 -7.79
CA GLU A 106 -2.75 1.40 -9.06
C GLU A 106 -1.27 1.79 -9.11
N CYS A 107 -0.62 2.05 -7.97
CA CYS A 107 0.71 2.67 -7.95
C CYS A 107 1.85 1.74 -7.51
N LEU A 108 1.57 0.75 -6.67
CA LEU A 108 2.59 -0.13 -6.11
C LEU A 108 2.77 -1.40 -6.93
N GLU A 109 4.04 -1.82 -7.06
CA GLU A 109 4.36 -3.13 -7.61
C GLU A 109 3.95 -4.24 -6.62
N PRO A 110 3.64 -5.46 -7.10
CA PRO A 110 3.14 -6.55 -6.27
C PRO A 110 4.03 -6.92 -5.08
N GLU A 111 5.36 -6.75 -5.21
CA GLU A 111 6.30 -6.95 -4.11
C GLU A 111 6.10 -5.95 -2.95
N TYR A 112 5.77 -4.70 -3.25
CA TYR A 112 5.50 -3.68 -2.25
C TYR A 112 4.08 -3.78 -1.69
N VAL A 113 3.12 -4.28 -2.48
CA VAL A 113 1.79 -4.64 -1.97
C VAL A 113 1.90 -5.71 -0.88
N ARG A 114 2.75 -6.74 -1.07
CA ARG A 114 3.03 -7.76 -0.05
C ARG A 114 3.63 -7.15 1.22
N LEU A 115 4.48 -6.15 1.09
CA LEU A 115 5.05 -5.42 2.22
C LEU A 115 4.00 -4.60 2.97
N VAL A 116 3.06 -3.95 2.26
CA VAL A 116 1.93 -3.25 2.88
C VAL A 116 1.06 -4.23 3.64
N LEU A 117 0.73 -5.38 3.05
CA LEU A 117 -0.08 -6.41 3.71
C LEU A 117 0.58 -6.88 5.02
N ARG A 118 1.89 -7.15 5.00
CA ARG A 118 2.66 -7.48 6.22
C ARG A 118 2.51 -6.42 7.31
N GLN A 119 2.70 -5.15 6.96
CA GLN A 119 2.58 -4.05 7.91
C GLN A 119 1.17 -3.90 8.49
N VAL A 120 0.13 -4.16 7.69
CA VAL A 120 -1.26 -4.08 8.15
C VAL A 120 -1.58 -5.20 9.13
N LEU A 121 -1.08 -6.41 8.88
CA LEU A 121 -1.33 -7.57 9.73
C LEU A 121 -0.51 -7.56 11.05
N GLU A 122 0.55 -6.75 11.12
CA GLU A 122 1.31 -6.51 12.37
C GLU A 122 0.58 -5.60 13.38
N VAL A 123 -0.49 -4.90 12.95
CA VAL A 123 -1.27 -3.95 13.76
C VAL A 123 -2.65 -4.54 14.04
N PRO A 124 -3.31 -4.27 15.18
CA PRO A 124 -4.69 -4.69 15.40
C PRO A 124 -5.58 -4.25 14.24
N LEU A 125 -6.30 -5.21 13.65
CA LEU A 125 -7.19 -4.93 12.53
C LEU A 125 -8.25 -3.91 12.97
N SER A 126 -8.52 -2.97 12.08
CA SER A 126 -9.60 -1.99 12.16
C SER A 126 -10.37 -2.01 10.84
N GLU A 127 -11.55 -1.40 10.76
CA GLU A 127 -12.28 -1.27 9.48
C GLU A 127 -11.40 -0.70 8.36
N LYS A 128 -10.53 0.26 8.68
CA LYS A 128 -9.59 0.86 7.73
C LYS A 128 -8.57 -0.16 7.24
N ALA A 129 -8.01 -0.94 8.16
CA ALA A 129 -7.07 -2.02 7.82
C ALA A 129 -7.71 -3.08 6.92
N LEU A 130 -8.97 -3.45 7.19
CA LEU A 130 -9.71 -4.42 6.38
C LEU A 130 -9.86 -3.92 4.93
N LEU A 131 -10.18 -2.64 4.72
CA LEU A 131 -10.27 -2.07 3.36
C LEU A 131 -8.92 -2.10 2.62
N VAL A 132 -7.82 -1.81 3.31
CA VAL A 132 -6.48 -1.88 2.71
C VAL A 132 -6.10 -3.33 2.38
N VAL A 133 -6.45 -4.29 3.23
CA VAL A 133 -6.25 -5.73 2.96
C VAL A 133 -7.08 -6.17 1.75
N GLN A 134 -8.34 -5.74 1.64
CA GLN A 134 -9.17 -6.04 0.47
C GLN A 134 -8.56 -5.48 -0.81
N ALA A 135 -8.11 -4.23 -0.81
CA ALA A 135 -7.45 -3.59 -1.96
C ALA A 135 -6.16 -4.35 -2.35
N ALA A 136 -5.36 -4.75 -1.36
CA ALA A 136 -4.15 -5.54 -1.58
C ALA A 136 -4.47 -6.91 -2.19
N LEU A 137 -5.46 -7.63 -1.64
CA LEU A 137 -5.89 -8.92 -2.18
C LEU A 137 -6.46 -8.78 -3.60
N ALA A 138 -7.31 -7.78 -3.85
CA ALA A 138 -7.88 -7.52 -5.16
C ALA A 138 -6.78 -7.24 -6.21
N ARG A 139 -5.72 -6.53 -5.83
CA ARG A 139 -4.55 -6.28 -6.69
C ARG A 139 -3.78 -7.56 -7.00
N GLN A 140 -3.52 -8.41 -6.01
CA GLN A 140 -2.83 -9.70 -6.22
C GLN A 140 -3.63 -10.62 -7.16
N VAL A 141 -4.97 -10.62 -7.02
CA VAL A 141 -5.85 -11.41 -7.89
C VAL A 141 -5.91 -10.86 -9.30
N ARG A 142 -5.87 -9.53 -9.50
CA ARG A 142 -5.83 -8.89 -10.83
C ARG A 142 -4.48 -9.04 -11.56
N ALA A 143 -3.42 -9.44 -10.88
CA ALA A 143 -2.19 -9.85 -11.56
C ALA A 143 -2.34 -11.24 -12.22
N ALA A 144 -3.26 -12.08 -11.73
CA ALA A 144 -3.47 -13.44 -12.20
C ALA A 144 -4.33 -13.65 -13.49
N PRO A 145 -5.24 -12.75 -13.95
CA PRO A 145 -6.20 -13.10 -15.00
C PRO A 145 -5.66 -12.85 -16.42
N ALA A 146 -4.44 -12.34 -16.59
CA ALA A 146 -3.83 -12.16 -17.91
C ALA A 146 -3.56 -13.49 -18.65
N LEU A 147 -3.69 -14.65 -17.98
CA LEU A 147 -3.47 -15.97 -18.58
C LEU A 147 -4.72 -16.86 -18.70
N ALA A 148 -5.88 -16.45 -18.19
CA ALA A 148 -7.10 -17.28 -18.22
C ALA A 148 -7.72 -17.42 -19.63
N ALA A 149 -7.21 -16.69 -20.63
CA ALA A 149 -7.59 -16.82 -22.03
C ALA A 149 -6.64 -17.73 -22.85
N ALA A 150 -5.60 -18.32 -22.23
CA ALA A 150 -4.68 -19.22 -22.91
C ALA A 150 -5.24 -20.67 -22.95
N PRO A 151 -5.03 -21.42 -24.04
CA PRO A 151 -5.52 -22.79 -24.16
C PRO A 151 -4.90 -23.72 -23.09
N ALA A 152 -5.73 -24.61 -22.54
CA ALA A 152 -5.47 -25.46 -21.38
C ALA A 152 -4.16 -26.30 -21.44
N ALA A 153 -3.57 -26.49 -22.61
CA ALA A 153 -2.30 -27.20 -22.79
C ALA A 153 -1.05 -26.36 -22.40
N VAL A 154 -1.17 -25.03 -22.34
CA VAL A 154 -0.08 -24.13 -21.92
C VAL A 154 -0.19 -23.78 -20.43
N SER A 155 -1.41 -23.81 -19.87
CA SER A 155 -1.68 -23.54 -18.45
C SER A 155 -0.93 -24.45 -17.48
N SER A 156 -0.70 -25.73 -17.82
CA SER A 156 -0.01 -26.69 -16.93
C SER A 156 1.51 -26.54 -16.90
N LEU A 157 2.10 -25.85 -17.88
CA LEU A 157 3.54 -25.58 -17.97
C LEU A 157 3.88 -24.13 -17.58
N LEU A 158 2.93 -23.21 -17.69
CA LEU A 158 3.07 -21.79 -17.30
C LEU A 158 2.56 -21.48 -15.88
N THR A 159 1.75 -22.35 -15.26
CA THR A 159 1.28 -22.18 -13.87
C THR A 159 2.40 -21.83 -12.88
N PRO A 160 3.56 -22.52 -12.83
CA PRO A 160 4.62 -22.15 -11.88
C PRO A 160 5.34 -20.83 -12.23
N LEU A 161 5.14 -20.27 -13.43
CA LEU A 161 5.81 -19.05 -13.89
C LEU A 161 4.97 -17.77 -13.70
N LEU A 162 3.69 -17.89 -13.31
CA LEU A 162 2.75 -16.76 -13.18
C LEU A 162 2.07 -16.65 -11.81
N GLN A 163 2.43 -17.51 -10.88
CA GLN A 163 1.88 -17.50 -9.54
C GLN A 163 2.61 -16.44 -8.69
N GLU A 164 2.22 -15.16 -8.85
CA GLU A 164 2.25 -14.25 -7.70
C GLU A 164 1.05 -14.55 -6.79
N GLU A 165 0.93 -15.82 -6.39
CA GLU A 165 0.07 -16.15 -5.26
C GLU A 165 0.71 -15.58 -4.00
N LEU A 166 -0.14 -15.08 -3.12
CA LEU A 166 0.28 -14.64 -1.80
C LEU A 166 1.11 -15.78 -1.15
N PRO A 167 2.34 -15.52 -0.68
CA PRO A 167 3.16 -16.54 -0.04
C PRO A 167 2.37 -17.27 1.04
N ALA A 168 2.50 -18.59 1.13
CA ALA A 168 1.73 -19.41 2.08
C ALA A 168 1.81 -18.86 3.52
N GLU A 169 3.00 -18.43 3.95
CA GLU A 169 3.23 -17.80 5.26
C GLU A 169 2.34 -16.55 5.48
N LEU A 170 2.15 -15.74 4.44
CA LEU A 170 1.32 -14.54 4.53
C LEU A 170 -0.17 -14.85 4.45
N LEU A 171 -0.55 -15.89 3.71
CA LEU A 171 -1.92 -16.38 3.69
C LEU A 171 -2.30 -16.97 5.05
N GLU A 172 -1.44 -17.80 5.64
CA GLU A 172 -1.64 -18.35 6.98
C GLU A 172 -1.75 -17.24 8.03
N LEU A 173 -0.85 -16.26 7.99
CA LEU A 173 -0.88 -15.13 8.90
C LEU A 173 -2.18 -14.32 8.73
N LEU A 174 -2.60 -14.04 7.50
CA LEU A 174 -3.89 -13.40 7.20
C LEU A 174 -5.05 -14.19 7.82
N VAL A 175 -5.14 -15.50 7.54
CA VAL A 175 -6.23 -16.36 8.04
C VAL A 175 -6.23 -16.39 9.56
N LEU A 176 -5.07 -16.57 10.20
CA LEU A 176 -4.93 -16.56 11.65
C LEU A 176 -5.39 -15.23 12.26
N THR A 177 -4.96 -14.10 11.69
CA THR A 177 -5.37 -12.77 12.18
C THR A 177 -6.87 -12.56 12.03
N LEU A 178 -7.47 -12.97 10.91
CA LEU A 178 -8.92 -12.88 10.71
C LEU A 178 -9.67 -13.75 11.74
N CYS A 179 -9.30 -15.02 11.87
CA CYS A 179 -9.92 -15.93 12.84
C CYS A 179 -9.86 -15.41 14.28
N GLN A 180 -8.72 -14.86 14.70
CA GLN A 180 -8.58 -14.28 16.05
C GLN A 180 -9.44 -13.04 16.26
N GLN A 181 -9.64 -12.23 15.23
CA GLN A 181 -10.38 -10.96 15.31
C GLN A 181 -11.86 -11.09 14.93
N ALA A 182 -12.31 -12.26 14.45
CA ALA A 182 -13.70 -12.55 14.10
C ALA A 182 -14.75 -12.04 15.11
N PRO A 183 -14.61 -12.24 16.44
CA PRO A 183 -15.61 -11.74 17.40
C PRO A 183 -15.72 -10.22 17.44
N ALA A 184 -14.63 -9.50 17.14
CA ALA A 184 -14.64 -8.03 17.11
C ALA A 184 -15.33 -7.46 15.87
N PHE A 185 -15.47 -8.26 14.80
CA PHE A 185 -15.99 -7.84 13.49
C PHE A 185 -17.29 -8.54 13.08
N ALA A 186 -18.04 -9.09 14.05
CA ALA A 186 -19.25 -9.89 13.78
C ALA A 186 -20.33 -9.15 12.95
N THR A 187 -20.40 -7.82 13.03
CA THR A 187 -21.36 -6.98 12.27
C THR A 187 -20.72 -6.23 11.10
N SER A 188 -19.43 -6.43 10.84
CA SER A 188 -18.69 -5.70 9.81
C SER A 188 -18.92 -6.30 8.43
N LEU A 189 -19.48 -5.48 7.53
CA LEU A 189 -19.62 -5.84 6.12
C LEU A 189 -18.25 -6.04 5.46
N SER A 190 -17.28 -5.15 5.75
CA SER A 190 -15.92 -5.21 5.21
C SER A 190 -15.25 -6.55 5.59
N TYR A 191 -15.41 -6.98 6.85
CA TYR A 191 -14.89 -8.26 7.30
C TYR A 191 -15.55 -9.45 6.58
N ALA A 192 -16.89 -9.46 6.47
CA ALA A 192 -17.63 -10.52 5.78
C ALA A 192 -17.23 -10.63 4.29
N GLN A 193 -17.08 -9.50 3.60
CA GLN A 193 -16.61 -9.46 2.22
C GLN A 193 -15.18 -9.98 2.09
N LEU A 194 -14.30 -9.60 3.01
CA LEU A 194 -12.91 -10.04 3.00
C LEU A 194 -12.79 -11.55 3.24
N VAL A 195 -13.49 -12.09 4.23
CA VAL A 195 -13.51 -13.55 4.49
C VAL A 195 -14.06 -14.29 3.28
N THR A 196 -15.14 -13.78 2.66
CA THR A 196 -15.70 -14.38 1.43
C THR A 196 -14.70 -14.33 0.28
N ALA A 197 -13.97 -13.22 0.10
CA ALA A 197 -12.92 -13.11 -0.91
C ALA A 197 -11.80 -14.13 -0.66
N VAL A 198 -11.31 -14.25 0.58
CA VAL A 198 -10.27 -15.24 0.93
C VAL A 198 -10.75 -16.67 0.66
N LEU A 199 -11.96 -17.00 1.11
CA LEU A 199 -12.57 -18.32 0.92
C LEU A 199 -12.98 -18.60 -0.53
N THR A 200 -13.02 -17.63 -1.43
CA THR A 200 -13.32 -17.87 -2.85
C THR A 200 -12.04 -17.94 -3.67
N LEU A 201 -11.03 -17.16 -3.30
CA LEU A 201 -9.79 -17.02 -4.06
C LEU A 201 -8.72 -18.05 -3.67
N TYR A 202 -8.74 -18.53 -2.42
CA TYR A 202 -7.70 -19.41 -1.88
C TYR A 202 -8.26 -20.76 -1.39
N GLN A 203 -9.35 -21.25 -1.99
CA GLN A 203 -10.03 -22.50 -1.61
C GLN A 203 -9.12 -23.74 -1.54
N SER A 204 -8.08 -23.80 -2.38
CA SER A 204 -7.12 -24.91 -2.38
C SER A 204 -6.15 -24.90 -1.20
N HIS A 205 -6.00 -23.77 -0.52
CA HIS A 205 -5.01 -23.53 0.54
C HIS A 205 -5.62 -23.35 1.93
N VAL A 206 -6.95 -23.28 2.02
CA VAL A 206 -7.69 -23.22 3.29
C VAL A 206 -8.29 -24.60 3.55
N SER A 207 -7.57 -25.44 4.31
CA SER A 207 -7.99 -26.79 4.73
C SER A 207 -8.05 -26.90 6.25
#